data_AF-A0A7S3K1I4-F1
#
_entry.id   AF-A0A7S3K1I4-F1
#
_cell.length_a   1.000
_cell.length_b   1.000
_cell.length_c   1.000
_cell.angle_alpha   90.00
_cell.angle_beta   90.00
_cell.angle_gamma   90.00
#
_symmetry.space_group_name_H-M   'P 1'
#
loop_
_entity.id
_entity.type
_entity.pdbx_description
1 polymer ?
#
loop_
_entity_poly.entity_id
_entity_poly.type
_entity_poly.pdbx_seq_one_letter_code
_entity_poly.pdbx_strand_id
1 'polypeptide(L)'
;MTYSCIELRVVFLKQELDRIAQKGTIDSSGRLVVDPRSLSDPDKALLDMRQQYLESWQEVILIVEHDPKIGCRGVTLNRPAASRADQRLSTALAQALSADEIVKEQNLSNKKIIDASSFDSAFGQRIAAYVGCPDRSKVMNQKSQAMLIHGIADLENARELSPGLGIFRGGLTDAIQRVKNKQNDPFDFRFFLGSYEWGPGEIEKHIAHGVYKPVACSRAIALKQCIALPQPMWHEIADMLGGSIKEVSRLELMKRNDSSASS
;
A
#
# COMPACT_ATOMS: atom_id res chain seq x y z
N MET A 1 18.94 25.18 -1.44
CA MET A 1 18.90 24.97 -2.90
C MET A 1 17.47 24.58 -3.24
N THR A 2 16.74 25.49 -3.86
CA THR A 2 15.27 25.47 -3.99
C THR A 2 14.92 24.98 -5.39
N TYR A 3 14.20 23.86 -5.50
CA TYR A 3 13.65 23.41 -6.77
C TYR A 3 12.12 23.49 -6.70
N SER A 4 11.57 24.51 -7.34
CA SER A 4 10.16 24.53 -7.75
C SER A 4 10.07 23.75 -9.06
N CYS A 5 9.46 22.57 -9.03
CA CYS A 5 9.17 21.79 -10.23
C CYS A 5 7.74 21.19 -10.22
N ILE A 6 6.93 21.53 -9.21
CA ILE A 6 5.54 21.07 -9.10
C ILE A 6 4.62 21.98 -9.92
N GLU A 7 4.87 23.29 -9.94
CA GLU A 7 3.95 24.27 -10.52
C GLU A 7 3.87 24.19 -12.06
N LEU A 8 5.01 24.06 -12.74
CA LEU A 8 5.05 23.93 -14.22
C LEU A 8 4.42 22.61 -14.72
N ARG A 9 4.57 21.52 -13.98
CA ARG A 9 3.98 20.22 -14.34
C ARG A 9 2.47 20.20 -14.12
N VAL A 10 1.96 20.84 -13.06
CA VAL A 10 0.52 20.90 -12.78
C VAL A 10 -0.23 21.75 -13.82
N VAL A 11 0.36 22.86 -14.28
CA VAL A 11 -0.25 23.70 -15.33
C VAL A 11 -0.32 22.97 -16.67
N PHE A 12 0.77 22.33 -17.09
CA PHE A 12 0.78 21.54 -18.33
C PHE A 12 -0.20 20.36 -18.28
N LEU A 13 -0.19 19.61 -17.18
CA LEU A 13 -1.11 18.47 -17.00
C LEU A 13 -2.57 18.94 -17.01
N LYS A 14 -2.88 20.08 -16.37
CA LYS A 14 -4.22 20.64 -16.36
C LYS A 14 -4.68 21.05 -17.77
N GLN A 15 -3.82 21.72 -18.54
CA GLN A 15 -4.13 22.12 -19.92
C GLN A 15 -4.41 20.91 -20.83
N GLU A 16 -3.61 19.86 -20.72
CA GLU A 16 -3.83 18.64 -21.50
C GLU A 16 -5.07 17.87 -21.05
N LEU A 17 -5.37 17.84 -19.75
CA LEU A 17 -6.60 17.25 -19.23
C LEU A 17 -7.83 18.05 -19.63
N ASP A 18 -7.76 19.39 -19.65
CA ASP A 18 -8.83 20.27 -20.12
C ASP A 18 -9.06 20.06 -21.62
N ARG A 19 -7.99 19.89 -22.41
CA ARG A 19 -8.08 19.53 -23.84
C ARG A 19 -8.78 18.19 -24.06
N ILE A 20 -8.51 17.19 -23.22
CA ILE A 20 -9.22 15.90 -23.27
C ILE A 20 -10.67 16.07 -22.84
N ALA A 21 -10.95 16.87 -21.80
CA ALA A 21 -12.30 17.11 -21.31
C ALA A 21 -13.20 17.77 -22.36
N GLN A 22 -12.64 18.63 -23.23
CA GLN A 22 -13.37 19.22 -24.36
C GLN A 22 -13.86 18.18 -25.39
N LYS A 23 -13.35 16.95 -25.38
CA LYS A 23 -13.81 15.85 -26.25
C LYS A 23 -14.98 15.07 -25.65
N GLY A 24 -15.31 15.29 -24.38
CA GLY A 24 -16.39 14.60 -23.69
C GLY A 24 -17.67 15.42 -23.61
N THR A 25 -18.74 14.75 -23.23
CA THR A 25 -20.03 15.38 -22.87
C THR A 25 -20.30 15.16 -21.39
N ILE A 26 -21.06 16.07 -20.78
CA ILE A 26 -21.52 15.90 -19.41
C ILE A 26 -22.83 15.12 -19.47
N ASP A 27 -22.88 13.99 -18.77
CA ASP A 27 -24.11 13.18 -18.67
C ASP A 27 -25.13 13.82 -17.72
N SER A 28 -26.32 13.21 -17.62
CA SER A 28 -27.39 13.68 -16.73
C SER A 28 -27.05 13.62 -15.24
N SER A 29 -25.93 12.98 -14.87
CA SER A 29 -25.41 12.92 -13.50
C SER A 29 -24.28 13.92 -13.24
N GLY A 30 -23.97 14.80 -14.20
CA GLY A 30 -22.90 15.78 -14.08
C GLY A 30 -21.50 15.19 -14.30
N ARG A 31 -21.39 13.95 -14.80
CA ARG A 31 -20.09 13.30 -15.04
C ARG A 31 -19.63 13.54 -16.46
N LEU A 32 -18.35 13.83 -16.61
CA LEU A 32 -17.70 13.88 -17.91
C LEU A 32 -17.60 12.46 -18.49
N VAL A 33 -18.30 12.22 -19.59
CA VAL A 33 -18.24 10.99 -20.38
C VAL A 33 -17.47 11.29 -21.66
N VAL A 34 -16.35 10.60 -21.85
CA VAL A 34 -15.53 10.71 -23.07
C VAL A 34 -15.63 9.38 -23.83
N ASP A 35 -15.96 9.44 -25.13
CA ASP A 35 -15.92 8.24 -25.98
C ASP A 35 -14.46 7.78 -26.13
N PRO A 36 -14.09 6.57 -25.68
CA PRO A 36 -12.72 6.06 -25.79
C PRO A 36 -12.18 6.03 -27.22
N ARG A 37 -13.05 5.96 -28.23
CA ARG A 37 -12.67 5.96 -29.65
C ARG A 37 -12.25 7.34 -30.16
N SER A 38 -12.66 8.41 -29.48
CA SER A 38 -12.29 9.79 -29.79
C SER A 38 -10.91 10.19 -29.26
N LEU A 39 -10.30 9.31 -28.45
CA LEU A 39 -9.02 9.55 -27.78
C LEU A 39 -7.86 9.07 -28.66
N SER A 40 -6.88 9.96 -28.85
CA SER A 40 -5.59 9.59 -29.41
C SER A 40 -4.77 8.77 -28.41
N ASP A 41 -3.75 8.05 -28.87
CA ASP A 41 -2.90 7.26 -27.96
C ASP A 41 -2.17 8.11 -26.91
N PRO A 42 -1.71 9.35 -27.20
CA PRO A 42 -1.24 10.27 -26.17
C PRO A 42 -2.31 10.63 -25.12
N ASP A 43 -3.58 10.78 -25.52
CA ASP A 43 -4.66 11.07 -24.58
C ASP A 43 -4.88 9.89 -23.63
N LYS A 44 -4.90 8.67 -24.17
CA LYS A 44 -5.03 7.44 -23.38
C LYS A 44 -3.86 7.30 -22.41
N ALA A 45 -2.64 7.48 -22.89
CA ALA A 45 -1.44 7.43 -22.05
C ALA A 45 -1.46 8.47 -20.93
N LEU A 46 -1.98 9.68 -21.19
CA LEU A 46 -2.13 10.72 -20.18
C LEU A 46 -3.21 10.38 -19.15
N LEU A 47 -4.35 9.83 -19.59
CA LEU A 47 -5.41 9.39 -18.69
C LEU A 47 -4.97 8.21 -17.83
N ASP A 48 -4.24 7.24 -18.41
CA ASP A 48 -3.65 6.12 -17.68
C ASP A 48 -2.63 6.63 -16.65
N MET A 49 -1.76 7.58 -17.03
CA MET A 49 -0.83 8.22 -16.11
C MET A 49 -1.55 8.96 -14.98
N ARG A 50 -2.62 9.68 -15.29
CA ARG A 50 -3.46 10.35 -14.28
C ARG A 50 -4.12 9.34 -13.35
N GLN A 51 -4.67 8.25 -13.89
CA GLN A 51 -5.33 7.21 -13.12
C GLN A 51 -4.33 6.55 -12.16
N GLN A 52 -3.15 6.18 -12.65
CA GLN A 52 -2.05 5.65 -11.83
C GLN A 52 -1.62 6.65 -10.75
N TYR A 53 -1.56 7.93 -11.07
CA TYR A 53 -1.26 8.98 -10.10
C TYR A 53 -2.35 9.09 -9.03
N LEU A 54 -3.63 9.03 -9.39
CA LEU A 54 -4.74 9.07 -8.44
C LEU A 54 -4.75 7.84 -7.51
N GLU A 55 -4.38 6.66 -8.03
CA GLU A 55 -4.31 5.42 -7.25
C GLU A 55 -3.15 5.43 -6.23
N SER A 56 -2.01 6.01 -6.61
CA SER A 56 -0.81 6.16 -5.77
C SER A 56 -0.80 7.46 -4.95
N TRP A 57 -1.74 8.39 -5.17
CA TRP A 57 -1.77 9.67 -4.46
C TRP A 57 -1.94 9.47 -2.97
N GLN A 58 -1.12 10.18 -2.19
CA GLN A 58 -1.07 10.09 -0.73
C GLN A 58 -0.76 8.68 -0.20
N GLU A 59 -0.12 7.81 -0.98
CA GLU A 59 0.28 6.50 -0.47
C GLU A 59 1.41 6.63 0.57
N VAL A 60 1.39 5.72 1.54
CA VAL A 60 2.42 5.59 2.58
C VAL A 60 2.99 4.20 2.45
N ILE A 61 4.26 4.10 2.07
CA ILE A 61 4.92 2.82 1.81
C ILE A 61 5.90 2.52 2.94
N LEU A 62 5.77 1.32 3.51
CA LEU A 62 6.77 0.74 4.38
C LEU A 62 7.75 -0.07 3.53
N ILE A 63 9.03 0.30 3.57
CA ILE A 63 10.10 -0.49 2.97
C ILE A 63 10.38 -1.68 3.89
N VAL A 64 10.26 -2.89 3.33
CA VAL A 64 10.40 -4.15 4.06
C VAL A 64 11.71 -4.87 3.75
N GLU A 65 12.29 -4.59 2.57
CA GLU A 65 13.62 -5.04 2.17
C GLU A 65 14.28 -3.95 1.31
N HIS A 66 15.57 -3.71 1.52
CA HIS A 66 16.37 -2.84 0.67
C HIS A 66 17.79 -3.40 0.59
N ASP A 67 18.25 -3.65 -0.63
CA ASP A 67 19.63 -4.00 -0.94
C ASP A 67 20.02 -3.24 -2.22
N PRO A 68 21.03 -2.36 -2.20
CA PRO A 68 21.44 -1.57 -3.36
C PRO A 68 21.78 -2.40 -4.61
N LYS A 69 22.13 -3.69 -4.46
CA LYS A 69 22.49 -4.59 -5.55
C LYS A 69 21.31 -5.42 -6.07
N ILE A 70 20.31 -5.69 -5.23
CA ILE A 70 19.17 -6.55 -5.57
C ILE A 70 17.95 -5.71 -5.90
N GLY A 71 17.70 -4.65 -5.14
CA GLY A 71 16.53 -3.79 -5.27
C GLY A 71 15.87 -3.48 -3.94
N CYS A 72 14.62 -3.07 -4.01
CA CYS A 72 13.83 -2.64 -2.87
C CYS A 72 12.44 -3.27 -2.94
N ARG A 73 11.90 -3.64 -1.79
CA ARG A 73 10.53 -4.15 -1.66
C ARG A 73 9.77 -3.34 -0.62
N GLY A 74 8.51 -3.04 -0.90
CA GLY A 74 7.67 -2.25 0.01
C GLY A 74 6.19 -2.59 -0.06
N VAL A 75 5.46 -2.22 0.99
CA VAL A 75 4.00 -2.41 1.09
C VAL A 75 3.31 -1.11 1.48
N THR A 76 2.12 -0.87 0.93
CA THR A 76 1.32 0.32 1.23
C THR A 76 0.54 0.14 2.54
N LEU A 77 0.78 1.02 3.52
CA LEU A 77 0.18 0.96 4.85
C LEU A 77 -1.26 1.49 4.90
N ASN A 78 -1.60 2.47 4.06
CA ASN A 78 -2.82 3.25 4.18
C ASN A 78 -3.89 2.92 3.13
N ARG A 79 -3.92 1.66 2.69
CA ARG A 79 -4.93 1.11 1.77
C ARG A 79 -5.63 -0.09 2.41
N PRO A 80 -6.53 0.13 3.38
CA PRO A 80 -7.26 -0.97 4.01
C PRO A 80 -8.11 -1.70 2.96
N ALA A 81 -8.06 -3.04 2.99
CA ALA A 81 -8.81 -3.91 2.11
C ALA A 81 -10.01 -4.55 2.83
N ALA A 82 -9.80 -5.01 4.08
CA ALA A 82 -10.85 -5.69 4.83
C ALA A 82 -10.62 -5.63 6.35
N SER A 83 -11.71 -5.53 7.11
CA SER A 83 -11.77 -5.71 8.57
C SER A 83 -12.31 -7.09 9.00
N ARG A 84 -12.90 -7.82 8.04
CA ARG A 84 -13.43 -9.18 8.14
C ARG A 84 -13.11 -9.93 6.85
N ALA A 85 -12.78 -11.20 6.93
CA ALA A 85 -12.59 -12.04 5.75
C ALA A 85 -13.80 -12.94 5.53
N ASP A 86 -14.16 -13.10 4.25
CA ASP A 86 -14.99 -14.22 3.83
C ASP A 86 -14.09 -15.44 3.53
N GLN A 87 -14.72 -16.60 3.28
CA GLN A 87 -13.98 -17.83 2.99
C GLN A 87 -13.00 -17.68 1.81
N ARG A 88 -13.32 -16.83 0.82
CA ARG A 88 -12.48 -16.61 -0.37
C ARG A 88 -11.22 -15.85 -0.01
N LEU A 89 -11.35 -14.75 0.73
CA LEU A 89 -10.22 -13.95 1.19
C LEU A 89 -9.33 -14.75 2.15
N SER A 90 -9.92 -15.48 3.10
CA SER A 90 -9.18 -16.35 4.02
C SER A 90 -8.38 -17.42 3.27
N THR A 91 -8.99 -18.06 2.27
CA THR A 91 -8.32 -19.07 1.44
C THR A 91 -7.18 -18.45 0.62
N ALA A 92 -7.43 -17.30 -0.03
CA ALA A 92 -6.43 -16.61 -0.83
C ALA A 92 -5.23 -16.17 0.02
N LEU A 93 -5.46 -15.60 1.20
CA LEU A 93 -4.40 -15.18 2.12
C LEU A 93 -3.61 -16.37 2.66
N ALA A 94 -4.29 -17.45 3.09
CA ALA A 94 -3.61 -18.65 3.58
C ALA A 94 -2.68 -19.26 2.52
N GLN A 95 -3.15 -19.33 1.26
CA GLN A 95 -2.36 -19.83 0.13
C GLN A 95 -1.18 -18.90 -0.19
N ALA A 96 -1.44 -17.59 -0.28
CA ALA A 96 -0.44 -16.59 -0.60
C ALA A 96 0.68 -16.49 0.44
N LEU A 97 0.34 -16.59 1.73
CA LEU A 97 1.29 -16.52 2.83
C LEU A 97 2.06 -17.82 3.01
N SER A 98 1.43 -18.97 2.77
CA SER A 98 2.14 -20.26 2.76
C SER A 98 3.26 -20.26 1.73
N ALA A 99 3.01 -19.71 0.53
CA ALA A 99 4.02 -19.67 -0.53
C ALA A 99 5.28 -18.86 -0.12
N ASP A 100 5.15 -17.80 0.67
CA ASP A 100 6.30 -16.99 1.14
C ASP A 100 7.13 -17.72 2.22
N GLU A 101 6.50 -18.52 3.10
CA GLU A 101 7.22 -19.34 4.08
C GLU A 101 8.01 -20.48 3.38
N ILE A 102 7.45 -21.08 2.33
CA ILE A 102 8.01 -22.24 1.62
C ILE A 102 9.29 -21.90 0.82
N VAL A 103 9.41 -20.69 0.27
CA VAL A 103 10.57 -20.32 -0.57
C VAL A 103 11.86 -20.17 0.24
N LYS A 104 11.76 -20.05 1.58
CA LYS A 104 12.90 -19.71 2.46
C LYS A 104 13.43 -20.89 3.28
N GLU A 105 12.70 -22.01 3.38
CA GLU A 105 13.18 -23.24 4.02
C GLU A 105 13.76 -24.22 2.98
N GLN A 106 15.08 -24.44 3.03
CA GLN A 106 15.77 -25.42 2.17
C GLN A 106 15.50 -26.89 2.55
N ASN A 107 14.67 -27.16 3.58
CA ASN A 107 14.36 -28.51 4.05
C ASN A 107 12.89 -28.86 3.75
N LEU A 108 12.67 -29.61 2.67
CA LEU A 108 11.33 -30.00 2.18
C LEU A 108 10.54 -30.96 3.10
N SER A 109 11.12 -31.46 4.19
CA SER A 109 10.55 -32.60 4.94
C SER A 109 9.46 -32.25 5.95
N ASN A 110 9.34 -31.00 6.43
CA ASN A 110 8.35 -30.58 7.44
C ASN A 110 7.49 -29.39 6.97
N LYS A 111 7.12 -29.37 5.69
CA LYS A 111 6.30 -28.32 5.09
C LYS A 111 4.89 -28.30 5.70
N LYS A 112 4.66 -27.45 6.69
CA LYS A 112 3.33 -27.27 7.29
C LYS A 112 2.50 -26.37 6.38
N ILE A 113 1.73 -26.98 5.48
CA ILE A 113 0.75 -26.25 4.67
C ILE A 113 -0.26 -25.62 5.62
N ILE A 114 -0.46 -24.31 5.49
CA ILE A 114 -1.41 -23.59 6.31
C ILE A 114 -2.80 -23.89 5.77
N ASP A 115 -3.58 -24.61 6.57
CA ASP A 115 -4.96 -24.89 6.27
C ASP A 115 -5.79 -23.59 6.34
N ALA A 116 -6.53 -23.31 5.26
CA ALA A 116 -7.40 -22.15 5.15
C ALA A 116 -8.47 -22.12 6.26
N SER A 117 -8.94 -23.29 6.72
CA SER A 117 -9.93 -23.34 7.80
C SER A 117 -9.31 -22.91 9.14
N SER A 118 -8.05 -23.29 9.39
CA SER A 118 -7.34 -22.83 10.59
C SER A 118 -7.05 -21.33 10.55
N PHE A 119 -6.67 -20.79 9.38
CA PHE A 119 -6.51 -19.34 9.20
C PHE A 119 -7.83 -18.60 9.45
N ASP A 120 -8.91 -19.05 8.83
CA ASP A 120 -10.24 -18.44 8.97
C ASP A 120 -10.73 -18.49 10.42
N SER A 121 -10.52 -19.60 11.12
CA SER A 121 -10.89 -19.73 12.54
C SER A 121 -10.16 -18.74 13.45
N ALA A 122 -8.94 -18.30 13.07
CA ALA A 122 -8.15 -17.34 13.82
C ALA A 122 -8.48 -15.89 13.43
N PHE A 123 -8.52 -15.59 12.13
CA PHE A 123 -8.56 -14.22 11.61
C PHE A 123 -9.85 -13.86 10.86
N GLY A 124 -10.68 -14.83 10.48
CA GLY A 124 -11.83 -14.61 9.59
C GLY A 124 -12.81 -13.54 10.09
N GLN A 125 -13.13 -13.58 11.39
CA GLN A 125 -14.06 -12.62 11.99
C GLN A 125 -13.47 -11.24 12.23
N ARG A 126 -12.14 -11.14 12.35
CA ARG A 126 -11.39 -9.91 12.66
C ARG A 126 -10.03 -9.99 11.99
N ILE A 127 -9.87 -9.25 10.89
CA ILE A 127 -8.61 -9.21 10.14
C ILE A 127 -8.23 -7.77 9.83
N ALA A 128 -6.94 -7.45 9.83
CA ALA A 128 -6.45 -6.20 9.29
C ALA A 128 -5.72 -6.48 7.97
N ALA A 129 -6.48 -6.53 6.87
CA ALA A 129 -5.96 -6.76 5.53
C ALA A 129 -5.83 -5.45 4.75
N TYR A 130 -4.78 -5.33 3.94
CA TYR A 130 -4.39 -4.14 3.19
C TYR A 130 -3.99 -4.50 1.77
N VAL A 131 -4.17 -3.57 0.84
CA VAL A 131 -3.61 -3.64 -0.50
C VAL A 131 -2.17 -3.14 -0.42
N GLY A 132 -1.18 -4.03 -0.50
CA GLY A 132 0.23 -3.68 -0.41
C GLY A 132 0.77 -3.03 -1.69
N CYS A 133 0.20 -3.36 -2.86
CA CYS A 133 0.47 -2.68 -4.13
C CYS A 133 -0.86 -2.48 -4.90
N PRO A 134 -1.38 -1.24 -5.01
CA PRO A 134 -2.60 -0.96 -5.77
C PRO A 134 -2.41 -1.13 -7.28
N ASP A 135 -1.20 -0.91 -7.78
CA ASP A 135 -0.88 -0.99 -9.20
C ASP A 135 -0.72 -2.45 -9.64
N ARG A 136 -1.80 -3.00 -10.22
CA ARG A 136 -1.83 -4.38 -10.73
C ARG A 136 -0.81 -4.63 -11.85
N SER A 137 -0.36 -3.59 -12.55
CA SER A 137 0.63 -3.69 -13.64
C SER A 137 2.06 -3.84 -13.13
N LYS A 138 2.33 -3.43 -11.88
CA LYS A 138 3.65 -3.49 -11.23
C LYS A 138 3.88 -4.75 -10.39
N VAL A 139 2.96 -5.72 -10.43
CA VAL A 139 3.19 -7.05 -9.86
C VAL A 139 4.11 -7.82 -10.81
N MET A 140 5.41 -7.48 -10.81
CA MET A 140 6.40 -8.01 -11.75
C MET A 140 6.64 -9.52 -11.63
N ASN A 141 6.13 -10.18 -10.59
CA ASN A 141 6.07 -11.64 -10.48
C ASN A 141 4.94 -12.06 -9.53
N GLN A 142 4.11 -13.01 -9.94
CA GLN A 142 3.04 -13.62 -9.13
C GLN A 142 3.52 -14.34 -7.84
N LYS A 143 4.81 -14.27 -7.50
CA LYS A 143 5.43 -14.93 -6.34
C LYS A 143 5.27 -14.14 -5.03
N SER A 144 5.14 -12.81 -5.08
CA SER A 144 4.95 -11.97 -3.89
C SER A 144 3.46 -11.75 -3.61
N GLN A 145 2.71 -12.80 -3.28
CA GLN A 145 1.24 -12.74 -3.21
C GLN A 145 0.73 -12.06 -1.92
N ALA A 146 1.37 -12.30 -0.77
CA ALA A 146 1.00 -11.65 0.48
C ALA A 146 2.17 -11.54 1.46
N MET A 147 2.04 -10.68 2.46
CA MET A 147 2.99 -10.53 3.56
C MET A 147 2.26 -10.35 4.89
N LEU A 148 2.79 -10.99 5.94
CA LEU A 148 2.39 -10.79 7.33
C LEU A 148 3.39 -9.85 8.01
N ILE A 149 2.91 -8.77 8.63
CA ILE A 149 3.72 -7.84 9.45
C ILE A 149 3.08 -7.69 10.84
N HIS A 150 3.92 -7.66 11.88
CA HIS A 150 3.49 -7.56 13.28
C HIS A 150 4.59 -6.96 14.18
N GLY A 151 4.29 -6.74 15.46
CA GLY A 151 5.22 -6.22 16.47
C GLY A 151 5.67 -7.23 17.53
N ILE A 152 5.46 -8.52 17.29
CA ILE A 152 5.67 -9.60 18.28
C ILE A 152 7.05 -10.21 18.02
N ALA A 153 7.96 -10.11 18.98
CA ALA A 153 9.37 -10.48 18.78
C ALA A 153 9.65 -11.99 18.86
N ASP A 154 8.81 -12.73 19.57
CA ASP A 154 9.00 -14.13 19.93
C ASP A 154 8.14 -15.09 19.10
N LEU A 155 7.63 -14.65 17.95
CA LEU A 155 6.94 -15.55 17.01
C LEU A 155 7.94 -16.42 16.27
N GLU A 156 7.68 -17.73 16.27
CA GLU A 156 8.51 -18.69 15.54
C GLU A 156 8.56 -18.33 14.04
N ASN A 157 9.75 -18.40 13.43
CA ASN A 157 10.01 -18.03 12.03
C ASN A 157 9.71 -16.57 11.65
N ALA A 158 9.45 -15.69 12.62
CA ALA A 158 9.40 -14.26 12.37
C ALA A 158 10.80 -13.65 12.24
N ARG A 159 10.97 -12.70 11.32
CA ARG A 159 12.21 -11.96 11.12
C ARG A 159 11.95 -10.47 11.28
N GLU A 160 12.79 -9.81 12.06
CA GLU A 160 12.79 -8.35 12.18
C GLU A 160 13.18 -7.70 10.85
N LEU A 161 12.46 -6.64 10.44
CA LEU A 161 12.74 -5.91 9.20
C LEU A 161 14.10 -5.22 9.26
N SER A 162 14.45 -4.66 10.42
CA SER A 162 15.76 -4.04 10.70
C SER A 162 16.07 -4.17 12.19
N PRO A 163 17.34 -4.39 12.60
CA PRO A 163 17.70 -4.59 14.00
C PRO A 163 17.17 -3.47 14.92
N GLY A 164 16.42 -3.86 15.94
CA GLY A 164 15.92 -2.95 16.99
C GLY A 164 14.70 -2.11 16.59
N LEU A 165 14.15 -2.30 15.39
CA LEU A 165 12.94 -1.59 14.93
C LEU A 165 11.67 -2.11 15.63
N GLY A 166 11.68 -3.36 16.09
CA GLY A 166 10.56 -4.04 16.71
C GLY A 166 9.40 -4.30 15.76
N ILE A 167 9.66 -4.35 14.45
CA ILE A 167 8.69 -4.70 13.40
C ILE A 167 9.19 -5.96 12.71
N PHE A 168 8.31 -6.94 12.65
CA PHE A 168 8.62 -8.29 12.22
C PHE A 168 7.72 -8.70 11.05
N ARG A 169 8.21 -9.64 10.25
CA ARG A 169 7.45 -10.32 9.20
C ARG A 169 7.56 -11.84 9.32
N GLY A 170 6.55 -12.55 8.80
CA GLY A 170 6.49 -14.01 8.85
C GLY A 170 5.87 -14.56 10.13
N GLY A 171 6.09 -15.85 10.41
CA GLY A 171 5.59 -16.52 11.62
C GLY A 171 4.09 -16.78 11.63
N LEU A 172 3.48 -17.05 10.46
CA LEU A 172 2.03 -17.19 10.35
C LEU A 172 1.51 -18.43 11.10
N THR A 173 2.24 -19.53 11.06
CA THR A 173 1.84 -20.76 11.76
C THR A 173 1.69 -20.52 13.28
N ASP A 174 2.67 -19.88 13.90
CA ASP A 174 2.62 -19.56 15.34
C ASP A 174 1.56 -18.47 15.62
N ALA A 175 1.46 -17.45 14.77
CA ALA A 175 0.43 -16.42 14.87
C ALA A 175 -1.00 -17.01 14.91
N ILE A 176 -1.31 -17.98 14.05
CA ILE A 176 -2.60 -18.69 14.06
C ILE A 176 -2.84 -19.38 15.41
N GLN A 177 -1.85 -20.07 15.96
CA GLN A 177 -2.00 -20.76 17.24
C GLN A 177 -2.22 -19.78 18.38
N ARG A 178 -1.43 -18.70 18.45
CA ARG A 178 -1.56 -17.69 19.51
C ARG A 178 -2.90 -17.00 19.50
N VAL A 179 -3.44 -16.69 18.32
CA VAL A 179 -4.77 -16.10 18.18
C VAL A 179 -5.86 -17.09 18.61
N LYS A 180 -5.80 -18.35 18.18
CA LYS A 180 -6.76 -19.40 18.60
C LYS A 180 -6.72 -19.65 20.10
N ASN A 181 -5.53 -19.58 20.70
CA ASN A 181 -5.31 -19.71 22.13
C ASN A 181 -5.58 -18.41 22.92
N LYS A 182 -6.05 -17.35 22.26
CA LYS A 182 -6.33 -16.02 22.85
C LYS A 182 -5.13 -15.36 23.53
N GLN A 183 -3.92 -15.70 23.10
CA GLN A 183 -2.68 -15.08 23.57
C GLN A 183 -2.38 -13.77 22.84
N ASN A 184 -2.91 -13.61 21.62
CA ASN A 184 -2.81 -12.39 20.83
C ASN A 184 -4.16 -12.03 20.20
N ASP A 185 -4.37 -10.75 19.95
CA ASP A 185 -5.54 -10.26 19.23
C ASP A 185 -5.32 -10.41 17.71
N PRO A 186 -6.34 -10.78 16.92
CA PRO A 186 -6.21 -10.82 15.47
C PRO A 186 -5.72 -9.49 14.84
N PHE A 187 -6.04 -8.34 15.44
CA PHE A 187 -5.57 -7.02 15.05
C PHE A 187 -4.16 -6.68 15.57
N ASP A 188 -3.42 -7.62 16.17
CA ASP A 188 -1.97 -7.48 16.36
C ASP A 188 -1.20 -7.73 15.05
N PHE A 189 -1.88 -8.29 14.04
CA PHE A 189 -1.31 -8.74 12.78
C PHE A 189 -1.81 -7.91 11.59
N ARG A 190 -0.94 -7.64 10.62
CA ARG A 190 -1.25 -6.90 9.39
C ARG A 190 -0.96 -7.78 8.18
N PHE A 191 -1.96 -7.96 7.32
CA PHE A 191 -1.85 -8.75 6.10
C PHE A 191 -1.83 -7.83 4.89
N PHE A 192 -0.80 -7.91 4.07
CA PHE A 192 -0.66 -7.10 2.86
C PHE A 192 -0.79 -7.99 1.64
N LEU A 193 -1.67 -7.62 0.72
CA LEU A 193 -1.86 -8.28 -0.58
C LEU A 193 -1.00 -7.58 -1.63
N GLY A 194 -0.04 -8.30 -2.19
CA GLY A 194 0.96 -7.76 -3.09
C GLY A 194 1.99 -6.85 -2.40
N SER A 195 3.02 -6.49 -3.15
CA SER A 195 4.07 -5.56 -2.74
C SER A 195 4.61 -4.85 -3.96
N TYR A 196 5.15 -3.65 -3.76
CA TYR A 196 5.99 -3.02 -4.75
C TYR A 196 7.36 -3.71 -4.77
N GLU A 197 7.87 -3.92 -5.99
CA GLU A 197 9.20 -4.43 -6.26
C GLU A 197 9.90 -3.39 -7.14
N TRP A 198 11.00 -2.84 -6.65
CA TRP A 198 11.86 -1.92 -7.38
C TRP A 198 13.19 -2.61 -7.65
N GLY A 199 13.67 -2.54 -8.89
CA GLY A 199 15.01 -2.95 -9.25
C GLY A 199 16.10 -2.07 -8.62
N PRO A 200 17.38 -2.47 -8.73
CA PRO A 200 18.50 -1.70 -8.21
C PRO A 200 18.49 -0.23 -8.70
N GLY A 201 18.49 0.72 -7.77
CA GLY A 201 18.53 2.16 -8.07
C GLY A 201 17.18 2.78 -8.48
N GLU A 202 16.10 2.01 -8.62
CA GLU A 202 14.81 2.55 -9.07
C GLU A 202 14.12 3.40 -8.00
N ILE A 203 14.14 2.95 -6.75
CA ILE A 203 13.55 3.72 -5.65
C ILE A 203 14.33 5.02 -5.43
N GLU A 204 15.66 4.99 -5.57
CA GLU A 204 16.51 6.18 -5.49
C GLU A 204 16.20 7.18 -6.61
N LYS A 205 15.92 6.71 -7.84
CA LYS A 205 15.45 7.58 -8.93
C LYS A 205 14.12 8.23 -8.59
N HIS A 206 13.16 7.49 -8.02
CA HIS A 206 11.88 8.04 -7.61
C HIS A 206 12.06 9.12 -6.52
N ILE A 207 12.95 8.88 -5.57
CA ILE A 207 13.29 9.87 -4.53
C ILE A 207 13.94 11.11 -5.14
N ALA A 208 14.94 10.93 -6.03
CA ALA A 208 15.63 12.02 -6.70
C ALA A 208 14.69 12.88 -7.56
N HIS A 209 13.69 12.26 -8.18
CA HIS A 209 12.66 12.97 -8.96
C HIS A 209 11.52 13.55 -8.10
N GLY A 210 11.58 13.41 -6.78
CA GLY A 210 10.55 13.93 -5.86
C GLY A 210 9.23 13.18 -5.89
N VAL A 211 9.19 11.97 -6.46
CA VAL A 211 8.01 11.09 -6.45
C VAL A 211 7.75 10.58 -5.03
N TYR A 212 8.80 10.15 -4.34
CA TYR A 212 8.74 9.73 -2.94
C TYR A 212 9.65 10.57 -2.06
N LYS A 213 9.25 10.73 -0.80
CA LYS A 213 10.06 11.35 0.24
C LYS A 213 10.39 10.30 1.31
N PRO A 214 11.66 9.89 1.47
CA PRO A 214 12.02 8.94 2.51
C PRO A 214 11.90 9.58 3.88
N VAL A 215 11.35 8.84 4.83
CA VAL A 215 11.13 9.28 6.20
C VAL A 215 11.41 8.14 7.17
N ALA A 216 11.89 8.45 8.36
CA ALA A 216 12.03 7.46 9.41
C ALA A 216 10.63 6.98 9.85
N CYS A 217 10.46 5.66 9.96
CA CYS A 217 9.20 5.06 10.36
C CYS A 217 9.27 4.59 11.81
N SER A 218 8.31 5.01 12.64
CA SER A 218 8.14 4.44 13.98
C SER A 218 7.25 3.20 13.90
N ARG A 219 7.48 2.24 14.82
CA ARG A 219 6.63 1.06 14.99
C ARG A 219 5.14 1.42 15.15
N ALA A 220 4.85 2.50 15.88
CA ALA A 220 3.48 2.95 16.12
C ALA A 220 2.76 3.34 14.82
N ILE A 221 3.46 3.94 13.86
CA ILE A 221 2.90 4.28 12.54
C ILE A 221 2.79 3.04 11.66
N ALA A 222 3.85 2.24 11.58
CA ALA A 222 3.90 1.05 10.72
C ALA A 222 2.80 0.02 11.05
N LEU A 223 2.49 -0.13 12.34
CA LEU A 223 1.50 -1.10 12.82
C LEU A 223 0.12 -0.47 13.09
N LYS A 224 -0.08 0.81 12.78
CA LYS A 224 -1.35 1.49 13.02
C LYS A 224 -2.47 0.86 12.19
N GLN A 225 -3.64 0.67 12.77
CA GLN A 225 -4.83 0.27 12.02
C GLN A 225 -5.40 1.47 11.26
N CYS A 226 -5.46 1.40 9.93
CA CYS A 226 -5.92 2.53 9.10
C CYS A 226 -7.43 2.58 8.88
N ILE A 227 -8.19 1.71 9.55
CA ILE A 227 -9.65 1.65 9.42
C ILE A 227 -10.26 2.65 10.40
N ALA A 228 -11.12 3.54 9.90
CA ALA A 228 -11.80 4.58 10.68
C ALA A 228 -10.86 5.56 11.41
N LEU A 229 -9.71 5.89 10.82
CA LEU A 229 -8.86 6.95 11.35
C LEU A 229 -9.58 8.32 11.27
N PRO A 230 -9.40 9.20 12.29
CA PRO A 230 -9.99 10.53 12.28
C PRO A 230 -9.44 11.41 11.16
N GLN A 231 -8.22 11.13 10.71
CA GLN A 231 -7.61 11.71 9.51
C GLN A 231 -6.86 10.63 8.74
N PRO A 232 -6.76 10.74 7.40
CA PRO A 232 -5.98 9.79 6.62
C PRO A 232 -4.50 9.79 7.08
N MET A 233 -3.90 8.60 7.17
CA MET A 233 -2.54 8.40 7.68
C MET A 233 -1.49 9.31 7.02
N TRP A 234 -1.61 9.59 5.73
CA TRP A 234 -0.67 10.47 5.03
C TRP A 234 -0.66 11.90 5.59
N HIS A 235 -1.83 12.44 5.96
CA HIS A 235 -1.93 13.77 6.57
C HIS A 235 -1.33 13.78 7.97
N GLU A 236 -1.56 12.72 8.75
CA GLU A 236 -0.96 12.54 10.07
C GLU A 236 0.58 12.52 10.00
N ILE A 237 1.14 11.76 9.04
CA ILE A 237 2.59 11.71 8.83
C ILE A 237 3.10 13.08 8.36
N ALA A 238 2.40 13.74 7.44
CA ALA A 238 2.77 15.07 6.97
C ALA A 238 2.83 16.09 8.11
N ASP A 239 1.87 16.03 9.04
CA ASP A 239 1.86 16.88 10.24
C ASP A 239 3.04 16.61 11.16
N MET A 240 3.39 15.33 11.39
CA MET A 240 4.54 14.93 12.20
C MET A 240 5.87 15.39 11.58
N LEU A 241 5.99 15.36 10.25
CA LEU A 241 7.19 15.80 9.53
C LEU A 241 7.34 17.32 9.48
N GLY A 242 6.23 18.06 9.57
CA GLY A 242 6.24 19.53 9.51
C GLY A 242 6.72 20.10 8.17
N GLY A 243 7.16 21.36 8.20
CA GLY A 243 7.73 22.05 7.04
C GLY A 243 6.82 22.06 5.80
N SER A 244 7.42 21.91 4.61
CA SER A 244 6.69 21.98 3.35
C SER A 244 5.67 20.85 3.14
N ILE A 245 5.89 19.66 3.71
CA ILE A 245 4.97 18.54 3.53
C ILE A 245 3.67 18.74 4.33
N LYS A 246 3.76 19.34 5.52
CA LYS A 246 2.59 19.78 6.30
C LYS A 246 1.77 20.81 5.52
N GLU A 247 2.43 21.73 4.84
CA GLU A 247 1.74 22.75 4.04
C GLU A 247 1.01 22.13 2.83
N VAL A 248 1.63 21.16 2.14
CA VAL A 248 0.93 20.38 1.09
C VAL A 248 -0.28 19.67 1.68
N SER A 249 -0.14 19.06 2.86
CA SER A 249 -1.26 18.41 3.56
C SER A 249 -2.43 19.36 3.85
N ARG A 250 -2.12 20.56 4.36
CA ARG A 250 -3.11 21.62 4.62
C ARG A 250 -3.85 22.02 3.35
N LEU A 251 -3.14 22.28 2.26
CA LEU A 251 -3.73 22.67 0.97
C LEU A 251 -4.61 21.56 0.38
N GLU A 252 -4.21 20.30 0.51
CA GLU A 252 -5.02 19.16 0.05
C GLU A 252 -6.30 18.97 0.87
N LEU A 253 -6.28 19.22 2.18
CA LEU A 253 -7.49 19.19 3.01
C LEU A 253 -8.46 20.33 2.66
N MET A 254 -7.95 21.53 2.36
CA MET A 254 -8.79 22.66 1.92
C MET A 254 -9.55 22.32 0.63
N LYS A 255 -8.86 21.77 -0.38
CA LYS A 255 -9.49 21.34 -1.65
C LYS A 255 -10.65 20.37 -1.43
N ARG A 256 -10.51 19.44 -0.47
CA ARG A 256 -11.57 18.47 -0.14
C ARG A 256 -12.80 19.15 0.46
N ASN A 257 -12.59 20.08 1.40
CA ASN A 257 -13.67 20.80 2.06
C ASN A 257 -14.46 21.67 1.07
N ASP A 258 -13.75 22.35 0.16
CA ASP A 258 -14.37 23.17 -0.88
C ASP A 258 -15.22 22.33 -1.84
N SER A 259 -14.76 21.11 -2.16
CA SER A 259 -15.49 20.16 -3.01
C SER A 259 -16.72 19.55 -2.32
N SER A 260 -16.71 19.43 -1.00
CA SER A 260 -17.87 18.95 -0.22
C SER A 260 -18.89 20.04 0.12
N ALA A 261 -18.51 21.31 0.04
CA ALA A 261 -19.40 22.45 0.26
C ALA A 261 -20.14 22.90 -1.01
N SER A 262 -19.78 22.33 -2.17
CA SER A 262 -20.34 22.65 -3.49
C SER A 262 -21.21 21.54 -4.09
N SER A 263 -21.55 20.52 -3.29
CA SER A 263 -22.48 19.42 -3.58
C SER A 263 -23.70 19.49 -2.67
#